data_AF-A0A2C9M714-F1
#
_entry.id   AF-A0A2C9M714-F1
#
_cell.length_a   1.000
_cell.length_b   1.000
_cell.length_c   1.000
_cell.angle_alpha   90.00
_cell.angle_beta   90.00
_cell.angle_gamma   90.00
#
_symmetry.space_group_name_H-M   'P 1'
#
loop_
_entity.id
_entity.type
_entity.pdbx_description
1 polymer ?
#
loop_
_entity_poly.entity_id
_entity_poly.type
_entity_poly.pdbx_seq_one_letter_code
_entity_poly.pdbx_strand_id
1 'polypeptide(L)'
;MYEKQPWSVCDVETKQKQRDMILIKGNSTQCVPKKTITKACKKTCRYDRSGWSACDKLTRQKQRQLTPKSNSLPQCTPTVETRPCYVRAELTAAKPHKCRYMPGTWSECDPRSNTMTMVMTSKTRDPVCQKYKKLSRKCKAACKFRRGEWSECDETSQLMTRVDSLVSGSPKQCDESRQITKKCRRKCKYTFGEWGECDPVTNHRTRVKKLVDGGDQTKCLPEDIVTKPCEKKNGRERCFYGAWGEFGPCTNGVVTKNRQVLQGGVECERKAVITQACTKTPGS
;
A
#
# COMPACT_ATOMS: atom_id res chain seq x y z
N MET A 1 -51.94 13.97 10.08
CA MET A 1 -50.55 14.03 10.56
C MET A 1 -50.39 13.05 11.71
N TYR A 2 -49.41 12.15 11.60
CA TYR A 2 -49.16 11.11 12.59
C TYR A 2 -47.81 11.33 13.29
N GLU A 3 -47.78 11.20 14.62
CA GLU A 3 -46.56 11.10 15.40
C GLU A 3 -45.93 9.73 15.24
N LYS A 4 -44.61 9.65 15.14
CA LYS A 4 -43.89 8.38 15.04
C LYS A 4 -43.31 8.03 16.40
N GLN A 5 -43.85 6.99 17.01
CA GLN A 5 -43.28 6.43 18.23
C GLN A 5 -41.95 5.72 17.93
N PRO A 6 -41.07 5.51 18.95
CA PRO A 6 -39.85 4.74 18.78
C PRO A 6 -40.15 3.32 18.28
N TRP A 7 -39.17 2.74 17.57
CA TRP A 7 -39.28 1.35 17.13
C TRP A 7 -39.20 0.39 18.33
N SER A 8 -40.01 -0.65 18.31
CA SER A 8 -39.89 -1.80 19.20
C SER A 8 -38.54 -2.49 19.00
N VAL A 9 -38.15 -3.29 20.00
CA VAL A 9 -37.05 -4.26 19.86
C VAL A 9 -37.40 -5.24 18.72
N CYS A 10 -36.38 -5.78 18.06
CA CYS A 10 -36.56 -6.80 17.05
C CYS A 10 -37.12 -8.08 17.66
N ASP A 11 -38.23 -8.56 17.10
CA ASP A 11 -38.87 -9.81 17.49
C ASP A 11 -38.07 -11.02 16.96
N VAL A 12 -37.86 -12.02 17.83
CA VAL A 12 -36.98 -13.16 17.58
C VAL A 12 -37.55 -14.12 16.53
N GLU A 13 -38.86 -14.34 16.58
CA GLU A 13 -39.56 -15.32 15.72
C GLU A 13 -39.81 -14.73 14.33
N THR A 14 -40.32 -13.50 14.29
CA THR A 14 -40.74 -12.88 13.04
C THR A 14 -39.61 -12.14 12.32
N LYS A 15 -38.48 -11.87 12.99
CA LYS A 15 -37.35 -11.04 12.50
C LYS A 15 -37.82 -9.66 12.02
N GLN A 16 -38.90 -9.16 12.61
CA GLN A 16 -39.50 -7.87 12.32
C GLN A 16 -39.50 -6.99 13.57
N LYS A 17 -39.59 -5.69 13.35
CA LYS A 17 -39.84 -4.71 14.40
C LYS A 17 -41.00 -3.82 14.00
N GLN A 18 -41.70 -3.32 15.00
CA GLN A 18 -42.91 -2.54 14.81
C GLN A 18 -42.72 -1.15 15.38
N ARG A 19 -43.47 -0.18 14.87
CA ARG A 19 -43.67 1.09 15.56
C ARG A 19 -45.07 1.57 15.33
N ASP A 20 -45.56 2.30 16.30
CA ASP A 20 -46.87 2.92 16.21
C ASP A 20 -46.78 4.34 15.66
N MET A 21 -47.78 4.68 14.86
CA MET A 21 -48.02 6.01 14.36
C MET A 21 -49.38 6.47 14.91
N ILE A 22 -49.35 7.48 15.78
CA ILE A 22 -50.53 8.02 16.48
C ILE A 22 -51.00 9.27 15.76
N LEU A 23 -52.29 9.36 15.40
CA LEU A 23 -52.85 10.50 14.69
C LEU A 23 -52.90 11.73 15.62
N ILE A 24 -52.11 12.77 15.34
CA ILE A 24 -52.15 14.05 16.08
C ILE A 24 -53.12 15.04 15.44
N LYS A 25 -53.18 15.08 14.11
CA LYS A 25 -53.96 16.10 13.37
C LYS A 25 -54.71 15.48 12.20
N GLY A 26 -56.04 15.49 12.21
CA GLY A 26 -56.89 14.95 11.14
C GLY A 26 -58.22 14.43 11.70
N ASN A 27 -59.21 14.26 10.82
CA ASN A 27 -60.53 13.75 11.21
C ASN A 27 -60.47 12.23 11.50
N SER A 28 -60.90 11.82 12.69
CA SER A 28 -60.86 10.41 13.14
C SER A 28 -61.83 9.49 12.39
N THR A 29 -62.80 10.04 11.65
CA THR A 29 -63.74 9.26 10.84
C THR A 29 -63.19 8.87 9.47
N GLN A 30 -62.17 9.58 8.95
CA GLN A 30 -61.53 9.29 7.66
C GLN A 30 -60.16 8.65 7.80
N CYS A 31 -59.56 8.68 8.99
CA CYS A 31 -58.21 8.21 9.24
C CYS A 31 -58.17 7.33 10.49
N VAL A 32 -57.52 6.18 10.39
CA VAL A 32 -57.33 5.26 11.53
C VAL A 32 -56.56 5.98 12.64
N PRO A 33 -57.02 5.96 13.91
CA PRO A 33 -56.39 6.69 15.01
C PRO A 33 -54.96 6.21 15.32
N LYS A 34 -54.69 4.92 15.06
CA LYS A 34 -53.39 4.28 15.24
C LYS A 34 -53.05 3.45 14.01
N LYS A 35 -51.82 3.61 13.50
CA LYS A 35 -51.26 2.77 12.43
C LYS A 35 -49.98 2.11 12.91
N THR A 36 -49.90 0.79 12.82
CA THR A 36 -48.67 0.05 13.16
C THR A 36 -47.91 -0.26 11.88
N ILE A 37 -46.62 0.09 11.83
CA ILE A 37 -45.74 -0.17 10.69
C ILE A 37 -44.73 -1.24 11.08
N THR A 38 -44.62 -2.28 10.28
CA THR A 38 -43.62 -3.34 10.43
C THR A 38 -42.43 -3.12 9.48
N LYS A 39 -41.22 -3.47 9.93
CA LYS A 39 -39.99 -3.50 9.11
C LYS A 39 -39.10 -4.67 9.48
N ALA A 40 -38.39 -5.22 8.50
CA ALA A 40 -37.38 -6.25 8.72
C ALA A 40 -36.21 -5.73 9.57
N CYS A 41 -35.69 -6.59 10.45
CA CYS A 41 -34.50 -6.32 11.24
C CYS A 41 -33.23 -6.34 10.39
N LYS A 42 -32.17 -5.65 10.84
CA LYS A 42 -30.90 -5.58 10.11
C LYS A 42 -30.09 -6.86 10.31
N LYS A 43 -29.47 -7.36 9.23
CA LYS A 43 -28.66 -8.60 9.22
C LYS A 43 -27.35 -8.52 10.02
N THR A 44 -26.87 -7.32 10.38
CA THR A 44 -25.60 -7.12 11.09
C THR A 44 -25.79 -6.42 12.43
N CYS A 45 -25.12 -6.90 13.48
CA CYS A 45 -25.09 -6.26 14.78
C CYS A 45 -24.43 -4.88 14.67
N ARG A 46 -25.12 -3.84 15.13
CA ARG A 46 -24.56 -2.50 15.28
C ARG A 46 -24.55 -2.14 16.75
N TYR A 47 -23.46 -1.53 17.19
CA TYR A 47 -23.25 -1.17 18.58
C TYR A 47 -23.07 0.34 18.74
N ASP A 48 -23.60 0.90 19.81
CA ASP A 48 -23.18 2.19 20.35
C ASP A 48 -21.92 2.01 21.20
N ARG A 49 -21.00 2.97 21.10
CA ARG A 49 -19.67 2.90 21.71
C ARG A 49 -19.61 3.90 22.85
N SER A 50 -19.31 3.43 24.06
CA SER A 50 -19.00 4.31 25.18
C SER A 50 -17.65 5.01 24.98
N GLY A 51 -17.36 5.99 25.86
CA GLY A 51 -16.01 6.49 26.04
C GLY A 51 -15.03 5.36 26.41
N TRP A 52 -13.76 5.55 26.09
CA TRP A 52 -12.69 4.63 26.51
C TRP A 52 -12.44 4.78 28.02
N SER A 53 -12.20 3.66 28.70
CA SER A 53 -11.71 3.65 30.07
C SER A 53 -10.30 4.26 30.16
N ALA A 54 -9.88 4.57 31.40
CA ALA A 54 -8.48 4.82 31.68
C ALA A 54 -7.60 3.64 31.23
N CYS A 55 -6.34 3.93 30.92
CA CYS A 55 -5.37 2.92 30.55
C CYS A 55 -4.98 2.13 31.80
N ASP A 56 -5.18 0.82 31.77
CA ASP A 56 -4.68 -0.07 32.80
C ASP A 56 -3.15 -0.16 32.70
N LYS A 57 -2.47 0.16 33.82
CA LYS A 57 -1.00 0.21 33.90
C LYS A 57 -0.36 -1.18 33.80
N LEU A 58 -1.05 -2.24 34.23
CA LEU A 58 -0.55 -3.62 34.20
C LEU A 58 -0.67 -4.21 32.80
N THR A 59 -1.86 -4.12 32.21
CA THR A 59 -2.15 -4.75 30.91
C THR A 59 -1.80 -3.88 29.70
N ARG A 60 -1.52 -2.58 29.91
CA ARG A 60 -1.35 -1.57 28.85
C ARG A 60 -2.51 -1.54 27.86
N GLN A 61 -3.72 -1.81 28.35
CA GLN A 61 -4.94 -1.84 27.56
C GLN A 61 -5.98 -0.89 28.14
N LYS A 62 -6.82 -0.36 27.26
CA LYS A 62 -8.04 0.35 27.62
C LYS A 62 -9.23 -0.33 26.97
N GLN A 63 -10.38 -0.24 27.63
CA GLN A 63 -11.58 -0.94 27.24
C GLN A 63 -12.72 0.05 27.01
N ARG A 64 -13.71 -0.34 26.20
CA ARG A 64 -14.99 0.38 26.10
C ARG A 64 -16.15 -0.59 25.97
N GLN A 65 -17.31 -0.18 26.44
CA GLN A 65 -18.55 -0.95 26.35
C GLN A 65 -19.21 -0.73 24.98
N LEU A 66 -19.65 -1.83 24.36
CA LEU A 66 -20.43 -1.85 23.13
C LEU A 66 -21.85 -2.31 23.46
N THR A 67 -22.81 -1.39 23.39
CA THR A 67 -24.23 -1.69 23.61
C THR A 67 -24.95 -1.90 22.28
N PRO A 68 -25.70 -3.00 22.08
CA PRO A 68 -26.44 -3.23 20.84
C PRO A 68 -27.46 -2.12 20.59
N LYS A 69 -27.54 -1.61 19.36
CA LYS A 69 -28.57 -0.64 18.98
C LYS A 69 -29.94 -1.32 18.95
N SER A 70 -31.02 -0.61 19.27
CA SER A 70 -32.40 -1.13 19.29
C SER A 70 -32.89 -1.77 17.97
N ASN A 71 -32.16 -1.61 16.87
CA ASN A 71 -32.46 -2.20 15.56
C ASN A 71 -31.55 -3.37 15.15
N SER A 72 -30.69 -3.85 16.05
CA SER A 72 -29.87 -5.05 15.85
C SER A 72 -30.66 -6.32 16.14
N LEU A 73 -30.13 -7.45 15.68
CA LEU A 73 -30.71 -8.76 15.96
C LEU A 73 -30.71 -9.05 17.47
N PRO A 74 -31.68 -9.85 17.97
CA PRO A 74 -31.76 -10.19 19.40
C PRO A 74 -30.56 -11.01 19.90
N GLN A 75 -29.84 -11.68 19.00
CA GLN A 75 -28.60 -12.40 19.29
C GLN A 75 -27.36 -11.50 19.52
N CYS A 76 -27.50 -10.18 19.37
CA CYS A 76 -26.40 -9.25 19.61
C CYS A 76 -26.37 -8.93 21.11
N THR A 77 -25.37 -9.46 21.83
CA THR A 77 -25.16 -9.20 23.26
C THR A 77 -24.20 -8.03 23.48
N PRO A 78 -24.27 -7.33 24.63
CA PRO A 78 -23.28 -6.34 25.00
C PRO A 78 -21.87 -6.96 25.03
N THR A 79 -20.91 -6.29 24.42
CA THR A 79 -19.52 -6.78 24.33
C THR A 79 -18.52 -5.69 24.68
N VAL A 80 -17.29 -6.08 25.00
CA VAL A 80 -16.20 -5.17 25.35
C VAL A 80 -15.17 -5.14 24.23
N GLU A 81 -14.77 -3.93 23.82
CA GLU A 81 -13.68 -3.75 22.87
C GLU A 81 -12.41 -3.31 23.60
N THR A 82 -11.31 -4.03 23.38
CA THR A 82 -10.01 -3.73 23.98
C THR A 82 -9.05 -3.14 22.94
N ARG A 83 -8.26 -2.14 23.35
CA ARG A 83 -7.20 -1.56 22.51
C ARG A 83 -5.95 -1.26 23.34
N PRO A 84 -4.74 -1.35 22.74
CA PRO A 84 -3.51 -0.97 23.41
C PRO A 84 -3.50 0.54 23.71
N CYS A 85 -2.91 0.90 24.84
CA CYS A 85 -2.69 2.28 25.24
C CYS A 85 -1.24 2.49 25.68
N TYR A 86 -0.75 3.71 25.48
CA TYR A 86 0.61 4.08 25.83
C TYR A 86 0.59 4.80 27.18
N VAL A 87 1.08 4.14 28.22
CA VAL A 87 1.39 4.79 29.49
C VAL A 87 2.82 5.33 29.36
N ARG A 88 3.00 6.65 29.43
CA ARG A 88 4.33 7.19 29.71
C ARG A 88 4.72 6.66 31.08
N ALA A 89 5.75 5.81 31.13
CA ALA A 89 6.34 5.44 32.39
C ALA A 89 6.77 6.75 33.07
N GLU A 90 6.13 7.10 34.19
CA GLU A 90 6.71 8.01 35.16
C GLU A 90 7.87 7.25 35.81
N LEU A 91 8.94 7.15 35.04
CA LEU A 91 10.25 6.93 35.60
C LEU A 91 10.47 8.14 36.51
N THR A 92 10.41 7.93 37.81
CA THR A 92 11.28 8.64 38.76
C THR A 92 12.72 8.27 38.42
N ALA A 93 13.14 8.59 37.20
CA ALA A 93 14.52 8.56 36.80
C ALA A 93 15.19 9.65 37.61
N ALA A 94 16.16 9.26 38.43
CA ALA A 94 17.23 10.14 38.84
C ALA A 94 17.54 11.07 37.67
N LYS A 95 17.44 12.40 37.90
CA LYS A 95 17.58 13.44 36.89
C LYS A 95 18.67 13.00 35.90
N PRO A 96 18.36 12.76 34.61
CA PRO A 96 19.38 12.30 33.68
C PRO A 96 20.50 13.33 33.74
N HIS A 97 21.74 12.88 33.95
CA HIS A 97 22.93 13.72 33.84
C HIS A 97 22.84 14.40 32.48
N LYS A 98 22.31 15.62 32.46
CA LYS A 98 21.93 16.29 31.22
C LYS A 98 23.21 16.93 30.73
N CYS A 99 24.04 16.13 30.06
CA CYS A 99 25.28 16.59 29.43
C CYS A 99 24.97 17.88 28.66
N ARG A 100 25.50 19.00 29.15
CA ARG A 100 25.27 20.31 28.53
C ARG A 100 26.33 20.50 27.46
N TYR A 101 25.90 20.82 26.25
CA TYR A 101 26.80 21.07 25.12
C TYR A 101 26.68 22.52 24.63
N MET A 102 27.79 23.13 24.21
CA MET A 102 27.78 24.40 23.48
C MET A 102 27.60 24.10 21.98
N PRO A 103 26.63 24.73 21.30
CA PRO A 103 26.58 24.66 19.85
C PRO A 103 27.81 25.37 19.26
N GLY A 104 28.49 24.70 18.33
CA GLY A 104 29.50 25.34 17.48
C GLY A 104 28.87 26.04 16.29
N THR A 105 29.70 26.45 15.32
CA THR A 105 29.24 26.97 14.03
C THR A 105 28.81 25.82 13.11
N TRP A 106 27.82 26.08 12.26
CA TRP A 106 27.46 25.15 11.19
C TRP A 106 28.55 25.18 10.11
N SER A 107 28.94 24.01 9.62
CA SER A 107 29.78 23.88 8.43
C SER A 107 29.04 24.41 7.19
N GLU A 108 29.79 24.64 6.13
CA GLU A 108 29.22 24.81 4.79
C GLU A 108 28.40 23.58 4.37
N CYS A 109 27.50 23.78 3.41
CA CYS A 109 26.64 22.72 2.89
C CYS A 109 27.45 21.79 1.99
N ASP A 110 27.47 20.49 2.30
CA ASP A 110 28.07 19.51 1.40
C ASP A 110 27.13 19.27 0.19
N PRO A 111 27.58 19.54 -1.06
CA PRO A 111 26.75 19.41 -2.25
C PRO A 111 26.36 17.96 -2.58
N ARG A 112 27.13 16.96 -2.12
CA ARG A 112 26.83 15.54 -2.39
C ARG A 112 25.74 15.00 -1.47
N SER A 113 25.82 15.33 -0.18
CA SER A 113 24.88 14.83 0.82
C SER A 113 23.72 15.78 1.11
N ASN A 114 23.83 17.05 0.68
CA ASN A 114 22.88 18.13 1.00
C ASN A 114 22.67 18.26 2.52
N THR A 115 23.76 18.13 3.28
CA THR A 115 23.78 18.28 4.74
C THR A 115 24.88 19.22 5.20
N MET A 116 24.59 19.96 6.26
CA MET A 116 25.57 20.71 7.04
C MET A 116 25.73 20.04 8.40
N THR A 117 26.94 20.11 8.95
CA THR A 117 27.29 19.49 10.22
C THR A 117 27.73 20.56 11.21
N MET A 118 27.38 20.38 12.48
CA MET A 118 27.80 21.24 13.58
C MET A 118 28.39 20.37 14.68
N VAL A 119 29.59 20.71 15.11
CA VAL A 119 30.24 20.05 16.25
C VAL A 119 29.88 20.82 17.51
N MET A 120 29.29 20.14 18.47
CA MET A 120 28.99 20.67 19.79
C MET A 120 30.03 20.19 20.79
N THR A 121 30.55 21.09 21.61
CA THR A 121 31.54 20.78 22.66
C THR A 121 30.86 20.63 24.02
N SER A 122 31.24 19.64 24.82
CA SER A 122 30.68 19.49 26.18
C SER A 122 31.11 20.65 27.07
N LYS A 123 30.16 21.27 27.78
CA LYS A 123 30.42 22.23 28.87
C LYS A 123 30.86 21.56 30.17
N THR A 124 30.55 20.27 30.32
CA THR A 124 30.73 19.55 31.59
C THR A 124 31.87 18.55 31.41
N ARG A 125 32.86 18.56 32.33
CA ARG A 125 34.00 17.63 32.32
C ARG A 125 33.65 16.28 32.97
N ASP A 126 32.40 15.84 32.85
CA ASP A 126 31.97 14.55 33.38
C ASP A 126 32.51 13.43 32.48
N PRO A 127 33.14 12.38 33.03
CA PRO A 127 33.72 11.28 32.25
C PRO A 127 32.66 10.44 31.51
N VAL A 128 31.39 10.58 31.88
CA VAL A 128 30.24 9.90 31.24
C VAL A 128 29.77 10.62 29.96
N CYS A 129 30.09 11.92 29.81
CA CYS A 129 29.64 12.73 28.68
C CYS A 129 30.67 12.71 27.54
N GLN A 130 30.22 12.54 26.30
CA GLN A 130 31.09 12.66 25.13
C GLN A 130 31.66 14.08 25.04
N LYS A 131 32.98 14.19 24.80
CA LYS A 131 33.66 15.49 24.67
C LYS A 131 33.10 16.32 23.51
N TYR A 132 32.73 15.66 22.42
CA TYR A 132 32.16 16.26 21.21
C TYR A 132 30.93 15.50 20.74
N LYS A 133 29.92 16.22 20.27
CA LYS A 133 28.72 15.65 19.62
C LYS A 133 28.54 16.29 18.25
N LYS A 134 28.38 15.46 17.20
CA LYS A 134 28.09 15.94 15.84
C LYS A 134 26.58 15.97 15.62
N LEU A 135 26.06 17.09 15.14
CA LEU A 135 24.67 17.26 14.70
C LEU A 135 24.67 17.51 13.20
N SER A 136 23.81 16.83 12.44
CA SER A 136 23.63 17.07 11.01
C SER A 136 22.22 17.59 10.73
N ARG A 137 22.09 18.50 9.77
CA ARG A 137 20.78 18.94 9.26
C ARG A 137 20.84 19.15 7.76
N LYS A 138 19.71 18.98 7.09
CA LYS A 138 19.57 19.31 5.66
C LYS A 138 19.75 20.81 5.44
N CYS A 139 20.36 21.19 4.33
CA CYS A 139 20.54 22.58 3.96
C CYS A 139 19.17 23.22 3.65
N LYS A 140 18.99 24.50 4.04
CA LYS A 140 17.70 25.22 3.85
C LYS A 140 17.38 25.48 2.37
N ALA A 141 18.41 25.62 1.53
CA ALA A 141 18.29 25.65 0.08
C ALA A 141 18.81 24.33 -0.49
N ALA A 142 17.94 23.32 -0.58
CA ALA A 142 18.30 22.10 -1.30
C ALA A 142 18.50 22.44 -2.78
N CYS A 143 19.71 22.25 -3.31
CA CYS A 143 19.98 22.40 -4.74
C CYS A 143 19.01 21.49 -5.52
N LYS A 144 18.09 22.07 -6.28
CA LYS A 144 17.16 21.33 -7.14
C LYS A 144 17.73 21.32 -8.54
N PHE A 145 17.84 20.14 -9.14
CA PHE A 145 18.35 19.97 -10.49
C PHE A 145 17.26 19.45 -11.43
N ARG A 146 17.18 19.99 -12.63
CA ARG A 146 16.42 19.46 -13.76
C ARG A 146 17.19 18.29 -14.34
N ARG A 147 16.51 17.18 -14.52
CA ARG A 147 17.09 15.97 -15.10
C ARG A 147 17.28 16.19 -16.59
N GLY A 148 18.51 16.00 -17.09
CA GLY A 148 18.79 15.99 -18.53
C GLY A 148 18.38 14.67 -19.19
N GLU A 149 18.92 14.43 -20.38
CA GLU A 149 18.75 13.20 -21.16
C GLU A 149 19.95 12.26 -20.97
N TRP A 150 19.70 10.95 -20.95
CA TRP A 150 20.79 9.97 -20.87
C TRP A 150 21.54 9.92 -22.20
N SER A 151 22.87 9.93 -22.14
CA SER A 151 23.71 9.63 -23.29
C SER A 151 23.42 8.21 -23.78
N GLU A 152 23.81 7.96 -25.04
CA GLU A 152 23.91 6.60 -25.54
C GLU A 152 24.88 5.77 -24.67
N CYS A 153 24.73 4.45 -24.75
CA CYS A 153 25.61 3.55 -24.03
C CYS A 153 26.98 3.54 -24.71
N ASP A 154 28.01 3.99 -24.00
CA ASP A 154 29.38 3.84 -24.48
C ASP A 154 29.73 2.35 -24.52
N GLU A 155 30.11 1.86 -25.70
CA GLU A 155 30.43 0.45 -25.93
C GLU A 155 31.66 0.00 -25.15
N THR A 156 32.64 0.89 -24.97
CA THR A 156 33.91 0.57 -24.30
C THR A 156 33.75 0.58 -22.78
N SER A 157 33.13 1.61 -22.21
CA SER A 157 32.99 1.73 -20.75
C SER A 157 31.74 1.04 -20.18
N GLN A 158 30.75 0.72 -21.02
CA GLN A 158 29.44 0.17 -20.61
C GLN A 158 28.69 1.08 -19.62
N LEU A 159 28.95 2.38 -19.72
CA LEU A 159 28.33 3.42 -18.92
C LEU A 159 27.54 4.36 -19.82
N MET A 160 26.46 4.90 -19.28
CA MET A 160 25.76 6.06 -19.81
C MET A 160 25.85 7.18 -18.79
N THR A 161 26.00 8.39 -19.28
CA THR A 161 26.10 9.59 -18.46
C THR A 161 24.92 10.50 -18.73
N ARG A 162 24.59 11.34 -17.77
CA ARG A 162 23.57 12.36 -17.94
C ARG A 162 23.97 13.59 -17.14
N VAL A 163 23.74 14.75 -17.74
CA VAL A 163 23.97 16.04 -17.10
C VAL A 163 22.63 16.56 -16.55
N ASP A 164 22.56 16.81 -15.24
CA ASP A 164 21.43 17.49 -14.61
C ASP A 164 21.80 18.97 -14.38
N SER A 165 20.94 19.91 -14.76
CA SER A 165 21.18 21.38 -14.64
C SER A 165 20.49 21.97 -13.41
N LEU A 166 21.10 22.96 -12.75
CA LEU A 166 20.53 23.60 -11.56
C LEU A 166 19.26 24.40 -11.90
N VAL A 167 18.20 24.21 -11.10
CA VAL A 167 16.91 24.90 -11.21
C VAL A 167 16.70 25.87 -10.05
N SER A 168 17.13 25.50 -8.85
CA SER A 168 17.04 26.38 -7.69
C SER A 168 18.15 26.08 -6.69
N GLY A 169 18.89 27.11 -6.30
CA GLY A 169 20.04 27.06 -5.40
C GLY A 169 20.90 28.29 -5.60
N SER A 170 21.71 28.67 -4.62
CA SER A 170 22.70 29.74 -4.82
C SER A 170 23.90 29.16 -5.58
N PRO A 171 24.41 29.81 -6.64
CA PRO A 171 25.59 29.33 -7.38
C PRO A 171 26.86 29.29 -6.51
N LYS A 172 26.87 29.98 -5.36
CA LYS A 172 27.95 29.90 -4.36
C LYS A 172 27.90 28.63 -3.50
N GLN A 173 26.81 27.86 -3.55
CA GLN A 173 26.58 26.67 -2.71
C GLN A 173 26.18 25.43 -3.52
N CYS A 174 25.91 25.58 -4.82
CA CYS A 174 25.45 24.53 -5.71
C CYS A 174 26.22 24.60 -7.01
N ASP A 175 26.69 23.46 -7.52
CA ASP A 175 27.24 23.37 -8.86
C ASP A 175 26.17 23.73 -9.91
N GLU A 176 26.56 24.43 -10.97
CA GLU A 176 25.66 24.82 -12.07
C GLU A 176 25.06 23.60 -12.77
N SER A 177 25.84 22.51 -12.85
CA SER A 177 25.38 21.22 -13.32
C SER A 177 26.06 20.08 -12.57
N ARG A 178 25.46 18.89 -12.61
CA ARG A 178 26.06 17.65 -12.09
C ARG A 178 25.96 16.54 -13.11
N GLN A 179 27.01 15.72 -13.21
CA GLN A 179 27.03 14.54 -14.05
C GLN A 179 26.68 13.29 -13.22
N ILE A 180 25.77 12.46 -13.73
CA ILE A 180 25.39 11.19 -13.13
C ILE A 180 25.71 10.08 -14.13
N THR A 181 26.44 9.07 -13.65
CA THR A 181 26.82 7.91 -14.47
C THR A 181 26.07 6.65 -14.00
N LYS A 182 25.62 5.82 -14.94
CA LYS A 182 24.98 4.53 -14.66
C LYS A 182 25.46 3.46 -15.64
N LYS A 183 25.45 2.21 -15.19
CA LYS A 183 25.67 1.05 -16.06
C LYS A 183 24.56 0.96 -17.12
N CYS A 184 24.95 0.66 -18.36
CA CYS A 184 23.99 0.45 -19.44
C CYS A 184 23.01 -0.68 -19.12
N ARG A 185 21.74 -0.46 -19.47
CA ARG A 185 20.72 -1.52 -19.37
C ARG A 185 20.80 -2.39 -20.62
N ARG A 186 21.59 -3.46 -20.54
CA ARG A 186 21.57 -4.52 -21.56
C ARG A 186 20.23 -5.25 -21.49
N LYS A 187 19.32 -4.99 -22.42
CA LYS A 187 18.09 -5.79 -22.56
C LYS A 187 18.08 -6.42 -23.94
N CYS A 188 18.72 -7.58 -24.08
CA CYS A 188 18.34 -8.51 -25.13
C CYS A 188 16.82 -8.76 -24.97
N LYS A 189 16.03 -8.27 -25.92
CA LYS A 189 14.57 -8.39 -25.88
C LYS A 189 14.22 -9.69 -26.57
N TYR A 190 13.57 -10.60 -25.85
CA TYR A 190 13.17 -11.90 -26.38
C TYR A 190 11.65 -12.02 -26.45
N THR A 191 11.14 -12.66 -27.50
CA THR A 191 9.80 -13.25 -27.54
C THR A 191 9.88 -14.67 -27.00
N PHE A 192 8.88 -15.09 -26.25
CA PHE A 192 8.82 -16.44 -25.69
C PHE A 192 7.85 -17.26 -26.52
N GLY A 193 8.29 -18.43 -26.96
CA GLY A 193 7.41 -19.48 -27.48
C GLY A 193 6.59 -20.15 -26.37
N GLU A 194 5.77 -21.10 -26.78
CA GLU A 194 4.93 -21.88 -25.89
C GLU A 194 5.76 -22.84 -25.03
N TRP A 195 5.22 -23.16 -23.85
CA TRP A 195 5.81 -24.20 -23.00
C TRP A 195 5.49 -25.57 -23.58
N GLY A 196 6.50 -26.42 -23.71
CA GLY A 196 6.32 -27.83 -24.01
C GLY A 196 5.65 -28.58 -22.86
N GLU A 197 5.38 -29.86 -23.12
CA GLU A 197 4.83 -30.78 -22.12
C GLU A 197 5.83 -31.04 -20.99
N CYS A 198 5.28 -31.43 -19.83
CA CYS A 198 6.12 -31.83 -18.70
C CYS A 198 6.76 -33.18 -19.01
N ASP A 199 8.09 -33.21 -19.09
CA ASP A 199 8.84 -34.44 -19.24
C ASP A 199 8.73 -35.28 -17.95
N PRO A 200 8.19 -36.51 -18.00
CA PRO A 200 7.98 -37.35 -16.82
C PRO A 200 9.30 -37.81 -16.17
N VAL A 201 10.41 -37.86 -16.93
CA VAL A 201 11.71 -38.32 -16.41
C VAL A 201 12.42 -37.18 -15.69
N THR A 202 12.47 -36.01 -16.31
CA THR A 202 13.19 -34.87 -15.74
C THR A 202 12.31 -34.01 -14.83
N ASN A 203 10.98 -34.11 -14.89
CA ASN A 203 10.02 -33.22 -14.21
C ASN A 203 10.23 -31.74 -14.57
N HIS A 204 10.57 -31.47 -15.83
CA HIS A 204 10.77 -30.12 -16.36
C HIS A 204 9.96 -29.87 -17.64
N ARG A 205 9.54 -28.62 -17.81
CA ARG A 205 9.03 -28.06 -19.06
C ARG A 205 10.07 -27.13 -19.66
N THR A 206 10.16 -27.13 -20.98
CA THR A 206 11.06 -26.26 -21.75
C THR A 206 10.24 -25.33 -22.65
N ARG A 207 10.81 -24.16 -22.97
CA ARG A 207 10.32 -23.29 -24.05
C ARG A 207 11.47 -22.58 -24.71
N VAL A 208 11.32 -22.24 -25.98
CA VAL A 208 12.31 -21.45 -26.71
C VAL A 208 12.01 -19.96 -26.52
N LYS A 209 13.04 -19.15 -26.27
CA LYS A 209 12.96 -17.69 -26.40
C LYS A 209 13.77 -17.26 -27.63
N LYS A 210 13.18 -16.43 -28.49
CA LYS A 210 13.80 -15.93 -29.73
C LYS A 210 14.09 -14.43 -29.59
N LEU A 211 15.25 -13.99 -30.06
CA LEU A 211 15.62 -12.58 -30.01
C LEU A 211 14.68 -11.77 -30.92
N VAL A 212 14.17 -10.65 -30.41
CA VAL A 212 13.38 -9.70 -31.21
C VAL A 212 14.35 -8.87 -32.03
N ASP A 213 14.08 -8.72 -33.34
CA ASP A 213 14.87 -7.88 -34.24
C ASP A 213 15.13 -6.50 -33.63
N GLY A 214 16.41 -6.17 -33.44
CA GLY A 214 16.87 -4.96 -32.72
C GLY A 214 17.74 -5.23 -31.48
N GLY A 215 18.02 -6.49 -31.14
CA GLY A 215 19.09 -6.84 -30.20
C GLY A 215 20.44 -7.02 -30.90
N ASP A 216 21.53 -6.55 -30.31
CA ASP A 216 22.90 -6.79 -30.79
C ASP A 216 23.18 -8.30 -30.88
N GLN A 217 23.14 -8.85 -32.11
CA GLN A 217 23.29 -10.29 -32.39
C GLN A 217 24.65 -10.85 -31.94
N THR A 218 25.66 -9.99 -31.79
CA THR A 218 27.00 -10.44 -31.36
C THR A 218 27.08 -10.74 -29.87
N LYS A 219 26.15 -10.18 -29.06
CA LYS A 219 26.14 -10.33 -27.60
C LYS A 219 24.90 -11.05 -27.07
N CYS A 220 23.85 -11.16 -27.89
CA CYS A 220 22.60 -11.84 -27.55
C CYS A 220 22.47 -13.11 -28.40
N LEU A 221 22.30 -14.27 -27.75
CA LEU A 221 22.02 -15.52 -28.46
C LEU A 221 20.73 -15.37 -29.28
N PRO A 222 20.70 -15.76 -30.57
CA PRO A 222 19.51 -15.69 -31.41
C PRO A 222 18.33 -16.47 -30.83
N GLU A 223 18.60 -17.65 -30.28
CA GLU A 223 17.63 -18.50 -29.60
C GLU A 223 18.26 -19.10 -28.35
N ASP A 224 17.45 -19.33 -27.31
CA ASP A 224 17.88 -19.98 -26.08
C ASP A 224 16.70 -20.73 -25.44
N ILE A 225 16.99 -21.82 -24.74
CA ILE A 225 16.00 -22.73 -24.15
C ILE A 225 15.85 -22.40 -22.67
N VAL A 226 14.62 -22.06 -22.29
CA VAL A 226 14.27 -21.81 -20.89
C VAL A 226 13.64 -23.07 -20.31
N THR A 227 14.30 -23.65 -19.31
CA THR A 227 13.84 -24.83 -18.59
C THR A 227 13.30 -24.46 -17.21
N LYS A 228 12.15 -25.03 -16.82
CA LYS A 228 11.55 -24.85 -15.48
C LYS A 228 10.95 -26.16 -14.96
N PRO A 229 11.05 -26.46 -13.65
CA PRO A 229 10.43 -27.65 -13.10
C PRO A 229 8.90 -27.55 -13.16
N CYS A 230 8.20 -28.68 -13.31
CA CYS A 230 6.73 -28.68 -13.37
C CYS A 230 6.12 -28.38 -11.98
N GLU A 231 6.82 -28.76 -10.91
CA GLU A 231 6.38 -28.56 -9.53
C GLU A 231 7.26 -27.55 -8.77
N LYS A 232 6.69 -26.96 -7.73
CA LYS A 232 7.42 -26.15 -6.75
C LYS A 232 8.10 -27.06 -5.72
N LYS A 233 9.05 -26.52 -4.96
CA LYS A 233 9.74 -27.25 -3.87
C LYS A 233 8.81 -27.85 -2.82
N ASN A 234 7.58 -27.36 -2.71
CA ASN A 234 6.57 -27.82 -1.77
C ASN A 234 5.58 -28.84 -2.38
N GLY A 235 5.91 -29.45 -3.53
CA GLY A 235 5.08 -30.44 -4.22
C GLY A 235 3.81 -29.90 -4.87
N ARG A 236 3.55 -28.58 -4.79
CA ARG A 236 2.42 -27.97 -5.50
C ARG A 236 2.79 -27.69 -6.95
N GLU A 237 1.84 -27.89 -7.85
CA GLU A 237 1.98 -27.53 -9.25
C GLU A 237 2.38 -26.06 -9.43
N ARG A 238 3.33 -25.84 -10.36
CA ARG A 238 3.70 -24.49 -10.78
C ARG A 238 2.74 -24.04 -11.87
N CYS A 239 2.41 -22.75 -11.86
CA CYS A 239 1.58 -22.17 -12.91
C CYS A 239 2.37 -22.06 -14.21
N PHE A 240 1.91 -22.73 -15.26
CA PHE A 240 2.36 -22.54 -16.64
C PHE A 240 1.23 -21.98 -17.48
N TYR A 241 1.57 -21.08 -18.39
CA TYR A 241 0.59 -20.37 -19.19
C TYR A 241 0.99 -20.36 -20.66
N GLY A 242 0.00 -20.46 -21.54
CA GLY A 242 0.14 -20.24 -22.98
C GLY A 242 0.21 -18.75 -23.35
N ALA A 243 0.09 -18.48 -24.65
CA ALA A 243 0.03 -17.13 -25.18
C ALA A 243 -1.18 -16.35 -24.63
N TRP A 244 -1.04 -15.03 -24.53
CA TRP A 244 -2.18 -14.16 -24.26
C TRP A 244 -3.07 -14.09 -25.51
N GLY A 245 -4.37 -14.32 -25.33
CA GLY A 245 -5.37 -13.98 -26.33
C GLY A 245 -5.53 -12.46 -26.45
N GLU A 246 -6.32 -12.06 -27.44
CA GLU A 246 -6.66 -10.66 -27.67
C GLU A 246 -7.59 -10.11 -26.58
N PHE A 247 -7.64 -8.80 -26.46
CA PHE A 247 -8.63 -8.15 -25.60
C PHE A 247 -10.01 -8.32 -26.21
N GLY A 248 -10.94 -8.89 -25.44
CA GLY A 248 -12.33 -8.99 -25.81
C GLY A 248 -13.05 -7.63 -25.84
N PRO A 249 -14.35 -7.62 -26.20
CA PRO A 249 -15.14 -6.40 -26.29
C PRO A 249 -15.23 -5.64 -24.95
N CYS A 250 -15.39 -4.33 -25.02
CA CYS A 250 -15.61 -3.49 -23.84
C CYS A 250 -16.97 -3.82 -23.21
N THR A 251 -16.96 -4.41 -22.02
CA THR A 251 -18.16 -4.74 -21.25
C THR A 251 -18.09 -4.00 -19.92
N ASN A 252 -19.14 -3.25 -19.57
CA ASN A 252 -19.19 -2.46 -18.33
C ASN A 252 -17.97 -1.54 -18.11
N GLY A 253 -17.42 -0.96 -19.19
CA GLY A 253 -16.25 -0.07 -19.12
C GLY A 253 -14.91 -0.78 -18.89
N VAL A 254 -14.86 -2.11 -19.01
CA VAL A 254 -13.66 -2.93 -18.86
C VAL A 254 -13.49 -3.86 -20.06
N VAL A 255 -12.26 -3.96 -20.58
CA VAL A 255 -11.85 -5.00 -21.52
C VAL A 255 -11.08 -6.08 -20.77
N THR A 256 -11.32 -7.34 -21.15
CA THR A 256 -10.68 -8.49 -20.51
C THR A 256 -9.92 -9.29 -21.57
N LYS A 257 -8.72 -9.75 -21.24
CA LYS A 257 -8.00 -10.75 -22.03
C LYS A 257 -7.61 -11.94 -21.16
N ASN A 258 -7.63 -13.11 -21.78
CA ASN A 258 -7.36 -14.38 -21.12
C ASN A 258 -6.14 -15.04 -21.77
N ARG A 259 -5.49 -15.94 -21.03
CA ARG A 259 -4.50 -16.88 -21.56
C ARG A 259 -4.82 -18.28 -21.08
N GLN A 260 -4.42 -19.29 -21.84
CA GLN A 260 -4.57 -20.68 -21.42
C GLN A 260 -3.69 -20.98 -20.21
N VAL A 261 -4.22 -21.70 -19.23
CA VAL A 261 -3.44 -22.30 -18.14
C VAL A 261 -3.07 -23.71 -18.58
N LEU A 262 -1.77 -23.97 -18.74
CA LEU A 262 -1.26 -25.29 -19.14
C LEU A 262 -1.12 -26.22 -17.93
N GLN A 263 -0.82 -25.66 -16.75
CA GLN A 263 -0.69 -26.41 -15.50
C GLN A 263 -0.87 -25.48 -14.30
N GLY A 264 -1.40 -26.03 -13.20
CA GLY A 264 -1.65 -25.35 -11.94
C GLY A 264 -3.13 -25.06 -11.70
N GLY A 265 -3.54 -25.06 -10.42
CA GLY A 265 -4.94 -24.93 -10.03
C GLY A 265 -5.52 -23.50 -10.07
N VAL A 266 -6.61 -23.29 -9.32
CA VAL A 266 -7.44 -22.07 -9.32
C VAL A 266 -6.66 -20.76 -9.16
N GLU A 267 -5.55 -20.76 -8.40
CA GLU A 267 -4.71 -19.55 -8.27
C GLU A 267 -4.09 -19.11 -9.60
N CYS A 268 -3.77 -20.05 -10.48
CA CYS A 268 -3.21 -19.81 -11.80
C CYS A 268 -4.28 -19.27 -12.74
N GLU A 269 -5.49 -19.83 -12.71
CA GLU A 269 -6.64 -19.33 -13.48
C GLU A 269 -6.95 -17.86 -13.19
N ARG A 270 -6.92 -17.45 -11.92
CA ARG A 270 -7.12 -16.04 -11.54
C ARG A 270 -6.04 -15.11 -12.10
N LYS A 271 -4.82 -15.63 -12.29
CA LYS A 271 -3.69 -14.90 -12.92
C LYS A 271 -3.64 -15.05 -14.44
N ALA A 272 -4.55 -15.83 -15.01
CA ALA A 272 -4.69 -16.03 -16.44
C ALA A 272 -5.68 -15.03 -17.07
N VAL A 273 -6.19 -14.09 -16.27
CA VAL A 273 -7.12 -13.04 -16.70
C VAL A 273 -6.52 -11.68 -16.36
N ILE A 274 -6.53 -10.77 -17.33
CA ILE A 274 -6.18 -9.36 -17.14
C ILE A 274 -7.36 -8.50 -17.58
N THR A 275 -7.75 -7.58 -16.71
CA THR A 275 -8.78 -6.57 -16.97
C THR A 275 -8.14 -5.19 -17.06
N GLN A 276 -8.57 -4.40 -18.03
CA GLN A 276 -8.14 -3.00 -18.19
C GLN A 276 -9.37 -2.12 -18.44
N ALA A 277 -9.36 -0.88 -17.94
CA ALA A 277 -10.41 0.08 -18.25
C ALA A 277 -10.41 0.41 -19.75
N CYS A 278 -11.59 0.54 -20.35
CA CYS A 278 -11.69 0.93 -21.75
C CYS A 278 -11.09 2.33 -21.95
N THR A 279 -10.17 2.46 -22.90
CA THR A 279 -9.66 3.79 -23.29
C THR A 279 -10.81 4.54 -23.93
N LYS A 280 -11.26 5.64 -23.32
CA LYS A 280 -12.16 6.59 -24.00
C LYS A 280 -11.45 7.03 -25.27
N THR A 281 -12.00 6.67 -26.42
CA THR A 281 -11.59 7.23 -27.70
C THR A 281 -11.73 8.76 -27.61
N PRO A 282 -10.67 9.56 -27.87
CA PRO A 282 -10.84 10.98 -28.03
C PRO A 282 -11.50 11.21 -29.40
N GLY A 283 -12.76 11.64 -29.42
CA GLY A 283 -13.46 11.95 -30.66
C GLY A 283 -14.98 11.94 -30.56
N SER A 284 -15.54 12.99 -29.96
CA SER A 284 -16.74 13.67 -30.49
C SER A 284 -16.57 15.17 -30.29
#